data_AF-A0A3B0VDB5-F1
#
_entry.id   AF-A0A3B0VDB5-F1
#
_cell.length_a   1.000
_cell.length_b   1.000
_cell.length_c   1.000
_cell.angle_alpha   90.00
_cell.angle_beta   90.00
_cell.angle_gamma   90.00
#
_symmetry.space_group_name_H-M   'P 1'
#
loop_
_entity.id
_entity.type
_entity.pdbx_description
1 polymer ?
#
loop_
_entity_poly.entity_id
_entity_poly.type
_entity_poly.pdbx_seq_one_letter_code
_entity_poly.pdbx_strand_id
1 'polypeptide(L)'
;MLTAKEIMTTKVISVPPDMTVEKLAALFFEHKIGGAPVIEDGNLLGVVTESDLIDQNKNLHMPTVINILDAMLVFGNPNKMDQEFKKMAGRTVRDIFSKHSVTVGEDTPLNEIATLMAEKHVHTLPVVTDGKLVGVVGKSDLIRSIIMGS
;
A
#
# COMPACT_ATOMS: atom_id res chain seq x y z
N MET A 1 26.66 -9.70 0.18
CA MET A 1 25.33 -10.22 0.56
C MET A 1 24.35 -9.19 0.05
N LEU A 2 23.33 -9.59 -0.73
CA LEU A 2 22.38 -8.62 -1.29
C LEU A 2 21.68 -7.84 -0.15
N THR A 3 21.59 -6.53 -0.33
CA THR A 3 21.01 -5.58 0.62
C THR A 3 19.73 -4.95 0.06
N ALA A 4 18.96 -4.26 0.91
CA ALA A 4 17.79 -3.49 0.49
C ALA A 4 18.12 -2.52 -0.65
N LYS A 5 19.24 -1.80 -0.53
CA LYS A 5 19.71 -0.83 -1.53
C LYS A 5 19.88 -1.42 -2.93
N GLU A 6 20.31 -2.67 -3.01
CA GLU A 6 20.59 -3.35 -4.28
C GLU A 6 19.32 -3.84 -4.98
N ILE A 7 18.22 -4.03 -4.24
CA ILE A 7 16.98 -4.62 -4.77
C ILE A 7 15.77 -3.68 -4.71
N MET A 8 15.86 -2.56 -3.99
CA MET A 8 14.73 -1.66 -3.79
C MET A 8 14.32 -0.93 -5.07
N THR A 9 13.02 -0.66 -5.17
CA THR A 9 12.51 0.32 -6.12
C THR A 9 12.66 1.72 -5.54
N THR A 10 13.39 2.59 -6.22
CA THR A 10 13.64 3.98 -5.81
C THR A 10 12.60 4.97 -6.31
N LYS A 11 11.99 4.69 -7.47
CA LYS A 11 10.87 5.48 -8.01
C LYS A 11 9.56 5.02 -7.37
N VAL A 12 9.34 5.47 -6.14
CA VAL A 12 8.19 5.07 -5.32
C VAL A 12 7.01 6.01 -5.56
N ILE A 13 5.83 5.44 -5.77
CA ILE A 13 4.58 6.19 -5.72
C ILE A 13 4.20 6.33 -4.24
N SER A 14 4.26 7.56 -3.72
CA SER A 14 3.84 7.91 -2.36
C SER A 14 2.62 8.81 -2.38
N VAL A 15 1.90 8.86 -1.27
CA VAL A 15 0.70 9.69 -1.11
C VAL A 15 0.82 10.61 0.09
N PRO A 16 0.26 11.83 0.05
CA PRO A 16 0.19 12.68 1.23
C PRO A 16 -1.00 12.27 2.13
N PRO A 17 -0.95 12.57 3.43
CA PRO A 17 -1.99 12.15 4.37
C PRO A 17 -3.36 12.81 4.15
N ASP A 18 -3.41 13.98 3.52
CA ASP A 18 -4.63 14.72 3.19
C ASP A 18 -5.30 14.27 1.88
N MET A 19 -4.67 13.38 1.11
CA MET A 19 -5.28 12.79 -0.09
C MET A 19 -6.58 12.09 0.29
N THR A 20 -7.63 12.29 -0.51
CA THR A 20 -8.91 11.62 -0.28
C THR A 20 -8.81 10.13 -0.57
N VAL A 21 -9.60 9.34 0.15
CA VAL A 21 -9.67 7.89 -0.05
C VAL A 21 -10.09 7.53 -1.48
N GLU A 22 -10.95 8.31 -2.10
CA GLU A 22 -11.37 8.13 -3.51
C GLU A 22 -10.19 8.27 -4.48
N LYS A 23 -9.35 9.29 -4.29
CA LYS A 23 -8.14 9.49 -5.09
C LYS A 23 -7.12 8.39 -4.86
N LEU A 24 -6.98 7.92 -3.62
CA LEU A 24 -6.12 6.78 -3.30
C LEU A 24 -6.58 5.51 -4.03
N ALA A 25 -7.88 5.22 -4.02
CA ALA A 25 -8.45 4.06 -4.70
C ALA A 25 -8.23 4.13 -6.23
N ALA A 26 -8.46 5.31 -6.83
CA ALA A 26 -8.16 5.54 -8.24
C ALA A 26 -6.67 5.32 -8.55
N LEU A 27 -5.77 5.84 -7.70
CA LEU A 27 -4.33 5.67 -7.84
C LEU A 27 -3.91 4.20 -7.78
N PHE A 28 -4.44 3.40 -6.85
CA PHE A 28 -4.16 1.95 -6.78
C PHE A 28 -4.62 1.22 -8.04
N PHE A 29 -5.82 1.56 -8.53
CA PHE A 29 -6.39 0.96 -9.74
C PHE A 29 -5.58 1.31 -10.99
N GLU A 30 -5.26 2.58 -11.21
CA GLU A 30 -4.55 3.08 -12.38
C GLU A 30 -3.11 2.55 -12.45
N HIS A 31 -2.41 2.56 -11.31
CA HIS A 31 -1.01 2.14 -11.25
C HIS A 31 -0.82 0.65 -10.96
N LYS A 32 -1.91 -0.10 -10.70
CA LYS A 32 -1.89 -1.52 -10.34
C LYS A 32 -0.97 -1.81 -9.15
N ILE A 33 -1.06 -0.97 -8.12
CA ILE A 33 -0.29 -1.11 -6.88
C ILE A 33 -1.23 -1.41 -5.71
N GLY A 34 -0.80 -2.29 -4.81
CA GLY A 34 -1.60 -2.69 -3.64
C GLY A 34 -1.33 -1.88 -2.37
N GLY A 35 -0.43 -0.90 -2.44
CA GLY A 35 -0.10 -0.04 -1.30
C GLY A 35 0.92 1.03 -1.65
N ALA A 36 0.95 2.09 -0.84
CA ALA A 36 1.82 3.24 -0.99
C ALA A 36 2.32 3.75 0.37
N PRO A 37 3.57 4.23 0.46
CA PRO A 37 4.03 4.99 1.61
C PRO A 37 3.28 6.32 1.74
N VAL A 38 2.97 6.70 2.98
CA VAL A 38 2.36 7.99 3.32
C VAL A 38 3.45 8.94 3.78
N ILE A 39 3.62 10.07 3.08
CA ILE A 39 4.72 11.02 3.33
C ILE A 39 4.16 12.41 3.61
N GLU A 40 4.70 13.09 4.63
CA GLU A 40 4.43 14.50 4.93
C GLU A 40 5.76 15.19 5.26
N ASP A 41 6.03 16.33 4.64
CA ASP A 41 7.27 17.11 4.81
C ASP A 41 8.57 16.29 4.61
N GLY A 42 8.52 15.30 3.71
CA GLY A 42 9.64 14.41 3.41
C GLY A 42 9.86 13.28 4.41
N ASN A 43 9.02 13.18 5.45
CA ASN A 43 9.07 12.13 6.45
C ASN A 43 8.05 11.04 6.15
N LEU A 44 8.46 9.79 6.35
CA LEU A 44 7.53 8.65 6.26
C LEU A 44 6.62 8.64 7.50
N LEU A 45 5.32 8.82 7.30
CA LEU A 45 4.33 8.70 8.38
C LEU A 45 3.86 7.26 8.59
N GLY A 46 3.82 6.45 7.52
CA GLY A 46 3.40 5.06 7.56
C GLY A 46 3.10 4.51 6.17
N VAL A 47 2.27 3.48 6.09
CA VAL A 47 1.86 2.84 4.82
C VAL A 47 0.35 2.72 4.77
N VAL A 48 -0.21 2.88 3.58
CA VAL A 48 -1.62 2.60 3.28
C VAL A 48 -1.70 1.54 2.19
N THR A 49 -2.60 0.58 2.34
CA THR A 49 -2.75 -0.60 1.47
C THR A 49 -4.21 -0.80 1.02
N GLU A 50 -4.43 -1.67 0.04
CA GLU A 50 -5.77 -2.11 -0.35
C GLU A 50 -6.54 -2.70 0.84
N SER A 51 -5.85 -3.39 1.75
CA SER A 51 -6.47 -3.90 2.98
C SER A 51 -6.99 -2.78 3.87
N ASP A 52 -6.32 -1.64 3.93
CA ASP A 52 -6.82 -0.47 4.67
C ASP A 52 -8.05 0.16 4.00
N LEU A 53 -8.20 0.01 2.67
CA LEU A 53 -9.42 0.39 1.94
C LEU A 53 -10.58 -0.60 2.19
N ILE A 54 -10.28 -1.88 2.40
CA ILE A 54 -11.30 -2.93 2.55
C ILE A 54 -11.73 -3.12 4.01
N ASP A 55 -10.87 -2.80 4.97
CA ASP A 55 -11.13 -3.03 6.40
C ASP A 55 -12.35 -2.23 6.89
N GLN A 56 -13.44 -2.95 7.10
CA GLN A 56 -14.74 -2.44 7.52
C GLN A 56 -14.71 -1.86 8.95
N ASN A 57 -13.75 -2.29 9.79
CA ASN A 57 -13.59 -1.78 11.15
C ASN A 57 -12.89 -0.40 11.17
N LYS A 58 -12.17 -0.06 10.10
CA LYS A 58 -11.58 1.27 9.89
C LYS A 58 -12.55 2.23 9.17
N ASN A 59 -13.87 2.01 9.26
CA ASN A 59 -14.95 2.84 8.70
C ASN A 59 -14.97 2.98 7.15
N LEU A 60 -14.32 2.07 6.42
CA LEU A 60 -14.37 2.07 4.96
C LEU A 60 -15.34 0.98 4.50
N HIS A 61 -16.53 1.40 4.07
CA HIS A 61 -17.47 0.51 3.39
C HIS A 61 -17.10 0.50 1.90
N MET A 62 -16.07 -0.27 1.53
CA MET A 62 -15.95 -0.65 0.13
C MET A 62 -17.07 -1.66 -0.16
N PRO A 63 -18.00 -1.39 -1.11
CA PRO A 63 -18.94 -2.40 -1.53
C PRO A 63 -18.13 -3.56 -2.10
N THR A 64 -18.32 -4.75 -1.54
CA THR A 64 -17.67 -5.97 -2.02
C THR A 64 -18.03 -6.13 -3.49
N VAL A 65 -17.10 -5.80 -4.40
CA VAL A 65 -17.26 -6.17 -5.81
C VAL A 65 -16.93 -7.65 -5.88
N ILE A 66 -17.93 -8.45 -5.55
CA ILE A 66 -17.89 -9.89 -5.73
C ILE A 66 -17.82 -10.13 -7.25
N ASN A 67 -16.62 -10.38 -7.77
CA ASN A 67 -16.42 -10.95 -9.10
C ASN A 67 -16.92 -12.40 -9.09
N ILE A 68 -18.22 -12.60 -9.24
CA ILE A 68 -18.80 -13.89 -9.62
C ILE A 68 -19.30 -13.73 -11.05
N LEU A 69 -18.43 -14.11 -12.00
CA LEU A 69 -18.65 -14.20 -13.45
C LEU A 69 -18.85 -12.87 -14.21
N ASP A 70 -18.47 -12.88 -15.50
CA ASP A 70 -18.62 -11.83 -16.54
C ASP A 70 -20.08 -11.40 -16.82
N ALA A 71 -20.91 -11.24 -15.80
CA ALA A 71 -22.24 -10.69 -15.89
C ALA A 71 -22.28 -9.40 -15.09
N MET A 72 -22.05 -8.30 -15.80
CA MET A 72 -22.36 -6.94 -15.40
C MET A 72 -23.80 -6.86 -14.89
N LEU A 73 -24.03 -7.17 -13.62
CA LEU A 73 -25.31 -6.92 -12.95
C LEU A 73 -25.21 -5.65 -12.14
N VAL A 74 -25.43 -4.55 -12.86
CA VAL A 74 -26.04 -3.30 -12.38
C VAL A 74 -27.47 -3.61 -11.88
N PHE A 75 -27.62 -4.54 -10.94
CA PHE A 75 -28.85 -4.78 -10.20
C PHE A 75 -28.61 -4.46 -8.73
N GLY A 76 -28.10 -3.25 -8.48
CA GLY A 76 -28.05 -2.64 -7.16
C GLY A 76 -28.62 -1.25 -7.29
N ASN A 77 -29.66 -0.95 -6.51
CA ASN A 77 -30.31 0.36 -6.36
C ASN A 77 -29.32 1.52 -6.66
N PRO A 78 -29.56 2.39 -7.67
CA PRO A 78 -28.63 3.46 -8.04
C PRO A 78 -28.27 4.38 -6.87
N ASN A 79 -29.16 4.47 -5.87
CA ASN A 79 -28.93 5.23 -4.63
C ASN A 79 -27.86 4.63 -3.69
N LYS A 80 -27.48 3.36 -3.83
CA LYS A 80 -26.41 2.75 -2.99
C LYS A 80 -25.04 3.29 -3.38
N MET A 81 -24.78 3.50 -4.67
CA MET A 81 -23.50 4.04 -5.13
C MET A 81 -23.30 5.46 -4.60
N ASP A 82 -24.31 6.33 -4.75
CA ASP A 82 -24.27 7.71 -4.24
C ASP A 82 -24.12 7.81 -2.71
N GLN A 83 -24.73 6.88 -1.96
CA GLN A 83 -24.60 6.81 -0.49
C GLN A 83 -23.21 6.37 -0.05
N GLU A 84 -22.59 5.41 -0.75
CA GLU A 84 -21.23 4.95 -0.46
C GLU A 84 -20.18 6.01 -0.88
N PHE A 85 -20.38 6.70 -2.01
CA PHE A 85 -19.57 7.88 -2.37
C PHE A 85 -19.67 8.99 -1.31
N LYS A 86 -20.86 9.25 -0.75
CA LYS A 86 -21.03 10.21 0.36
C LYS A 86 -20.34 9.79 1.66
N LYS A 87 -20.12 8.49 1.90
CA LYS A 87 -19.38 7.99 3.08
C LYS A 87 -17.87 8.08 2.90
N MET A 88 -17.38 7.95 1.65
CA MET A 88 -15.99 8.22 1.32
C MET A 88 -15.69 9.73 1.25
N ALA A 89 -16.69 10.54 0.89
CA ALA A 89 -16.60 11.99 0.86
C ALA A 89 -16.20 12.54 2.24
N GLY A 90 -14.99 13.08 2.33
CA GLY A 90 -14.43 13.67 3.55
C GLY A 90 -13.44 12.80 4.32
N ARG A 91 -13.22 11.54 3.91
CA ARG A 91 -12.15 10.71 4.48
C ARG A 91 -10.86 10.87 3.70
N THR A 92 -9.77 10.86 4.43
CA THR A 92 -8.41 11.04 3.92
C THR A 92 -7.54 9.84 4.23
N VAL A 93 -6.38 9.75 3.57
CA VAL A 93 -5.34 8.76 3.87
C VAL A 93 -5.00 8.77 5.36
N ARG A 94 -4.96 9.96 6.00
CA ARG A 94 -4.69 10.15 7.44
C ARG A 94 -5.60 9.32 8.35
N ASP A 95 -6.82 9.04 7.91
CA ASP A 95 -7.83 8.34 8.70
C ASP A 95 -7.69 6.82 8.65
N ILE A 96 -6.88 6.29 7.70
CA ILE A 96 -6.89 4.85 7.36
C ILE A 96 -5.51 4.22 7.37
N PHE A 97 -4.46 5.02 7.13
CA PHE A 97 -3.10 4.51 7.04
C PHE A 97 -2.64 3.89 8.35
N SER A 98 -1.74 2.92 8.23
CA SER A 98 -1.15 2.24 9.37
C SER A 98 0.18 2.91 9.76
N LYS A 99 0.21 3.54 10.95
CA LYS A 99 1.43 4.16 11.53
C LYS A 99 2.52 3.16 11.93
N HIS A 100 2.17 1.89 12.12
CA HIS A 100 3.08 0.83 12.59
C HIS A 100 3.68 0.04 11.43
N SER A 101 4.08 0.71 10.34
CA SER A 101 4.77 0.01 9.25
C SER A 101 6.19 -0.33 9.70
N VAL A 102 6.53 -1.61 9.64
CA VAL A 102 7.92 -2.06 9.79
C VAL A 102 8.72 -1.50 8.63
N THR A 103 9.87 -0.90 8.93
CA THR A 103 10.78 -0.30 7.94
C THR A 103 12.15 -0.96 8.06
N VAL A 104 12.96 -0.80 7.02
CA VAL A 104 14.33 -1.31 6.95
C VAL A 104 15.28 -0.20 6.49
N GLY A 105 16.58 -0.34 6.77
CA GLY A 105 17.60 0.55 6.26
C GLY A 105 18.13 0.11 4.89
N GLU A 106 18.85 0.99 4.19
CA GLU A 106 19.47 0.66 2.89
C GLU A 106 20.40 -0.55 2.97
N ASP A 107 21.12 -0.71 4.09
CA ASP A 107 22.10 -1.78 4.28
C ASP A 107 21.49 -3.05 4.88
N THR A 108 20.18 -3.10 5.14
CA THR A 108 19.51 -4.29 5.70
C THR A 108 19.65 -5.46 4.73
N PRO A 109 20.14 -6.63 5.16
CA PRO A 109 20.40 -7.76 4.29
C PRO A 109 19.13 -8.49 3.86
N LEU A 110 19.15 -9.06 2.65
CA LEU A 110 18.00 -9.70 1.99
C LEU A 110 17.29 -10.75 2.86
N ASN A 111 18.05 -11.58 3.58
CA ASN A 111 17.50 -12.62 4.46
C ASN A 111 16.70 -12.02 5.63
N GLU A 112 17.17 -10.91 6.20
CA GLU A 112 16.49 -10.21 7.29
C GLU A 112 15.21 -9.55 6.78
N ILE A 113 15.25 -8.94 5.59
CA ILE A 113 14.05 -8.41 4.92
C ILE A 113 13.01 -9.53 4.71
N ALA A 114 13.44 -10.70 4.22
CA ALA A 114 12.56 -11.84 4.01
C ALA A 114 11.96 -12.37 5.33
N THR A 115 12.77 -12.47 6.39
CA THR A 115 12.30 -12.83 7.73
C THR A 115 11.28 -11.83 8.25
N LEU A 116 11.56 -10.52 8.15
CA LEU A 116 10.63 -9.47 8.56
C LEU A 116 9.30 -9.54 7.81
N MET A 117 9.32 -9.75 6.50
CA MET A 117 8.09 -9.93 5.71
C MET A 117 7.29 -11.14 6.17
N ALA A 118 7.95 -12.27 6.43
CA ALA A 118 7.29 -13.49 6.89
C ALA A 118 6.69 -13.36 8.28
N GLU A 119 7.46 -12.84 9.25
CA GLU A 119 7.03 -12.71 10.65
C GLU A 119 5.97 -11.63 10.86
N LYS A 120 6.07 -10.53 10.12
CA LYS A 120 5.16 -9.37 10.27
C LYS A 120 3.97 -9.46 9.33
N HIS A 121 3.89 -10.52 8.51
CA HIS A 121 2.86 -10.72 7.49
C HIS A 121 2.69 -9.52 6.55
N VAL A 122 3.80 -8.85 6.23
CA VAL A 122 3.81 -7.71 5.30
C VAL A 122 4.37 -8.13 3.95
N HIS A 123 3.93 -7.45 2.90
CA HIS A 123 4.31 -7.76 1.52
C HIS A 123 5.32 -6.78 0.95
N THR A 124 5.49 -5.67 1.65
CA THR A 124 6.24 -4.51 1.21
C THR A 124 6.79 -3.81 2.45
N LEU A 125 8.04 -3.38 2.37
CA LEU A 125 8.77 -2.70 3.43
C LEU A 125 9.32 -1.38 2.87
N PRO A 126 8.97 -0.24 3.46
CA PRO A 126 9.64 1.03 3.18
C PRO A 126 11.11 0.95 3.61
N VAL A 127 11.99 1.42 2.74
CA VAL A 127 13.42 1.61 3.03
C VAL A 127 13.64 3.06 3.42
N VAL A 128 14.23 3.28 4.60
CA VAL A 128 14.41 4.60 5.17
C VAL A 128 15.86 4.88 5.54
N THR A 129 16.29 6.11 5.31
CA THR A 129 17.59 6.66 5.73
C THR A 129 17.34 8.00 6.40
N ASP A 130 17.82 8.18 7.64
CA ASP A 130 17.60 9.40 8.44
C ASP A 130 16.12 9.84 8.53
N GLY A 131 15.21 8.88 8.64
CA GLY A 131 13.75 9.11 8.72
C GLY A 131 13.07 9.43 7.39
N LYS A 132 13.84 9.53 6.29
CA LYS A 132 13.33 9.80 4.95
C LYS A 132 13.17 8.51 4.17
N LEU A 133 12.10 8.43 3.38
CA LEU A 133 11.91 7.32 2.45
C LEU A 133 12.92 7.44 1.30
N VAL A 134 13.70 6.37 1.08
CA VAL A 134 14.67 6.28 -0.02
C VAL A 134 14.34 5.18 -1.04
N GLY A 135 13.42 4.28 -0.68
CA GLY A 135 12.94 3.23 -1.56
C GLY A 135 11.89 2.35 -0.92
N VAL A 136 11.45 1.34 -1.67
CA VAL A 136 10.52 0.32 -1.19
C VAL A 136 11.00 -1.04 -1.70
N VAL A 137 10.92 -2.06 -0.83
CA VAL A 137 11.20 -3.45 -1.18
C VAL A 137 9.91 -4.26 -1.04
N GLY A 138 9.50 -4.93 -2.11
CA GLY A 138 8.36 -5.85 -2.13
C GLY A 138 8.77 -7.32 -2.30
N LYS A 139 7.82 -8.23 -2.08
CA LYS A 139 8.00 -9.67 -2.37
C LYS A 139 8.48 -9.94 -3.80
N SER A 140 8.00 -9.16 -4.78
CA SER A 140 8.42 -9.28 -6.17
C SER A 140 9.91 -8.96 -6.36
N ASP A 141 10.45 -8.01 -5.60
CA ASP A 141 11.87 -7.65 -5.64
C ASP A 141 12.73 -8.77 -5.04
N LEU A 142 12.26 -9.37 -3.93
CA LEU A 142 12.90 -10.58 -3.35
C LEU A 142 12.94 -11.73 -4.36
N ILE A 143 11.80 -12.06 -4.98
CA ILE A 143 11.72 -13.13 -5.98
C ILE A 143 12.62 -12.83 -7.18
N ARG A 144 12.58 -11.59 -7.68
CA ARG A 144 13.43 -11.13 -8.78
C ARG A 144 14.92 -11.29 -8.44
N SER A 145 15.32 -10.94 -7.22
CA SER A 145 16.72 -11.09 -6.79
C SER A 145 17.19 -12.54 -6.73
N ILE A 146 16.30 -13.49 -6.43
CA ILE A 146 16.61 -14.93 -6.43
C ILE A 146 16.82 -15.41 -7.88
N ILE A 147 15.94 -14.99 -8.79
CA ILE A 147 16.01 -15.39 -10.21
C ILE A 147 17.24 -14.79 -10.89
N MET A 148 17.58 -13.54 -10.58
CA MET A 148 18.71 -12.83 -11.20
C MET A 148 20.06 -13.06 -10.50
N GLY A 149 20.03 -13.58 -9.26
CA GLY A 149 21.20 -13.85 -8.42
C GLY A 149 21.60 -15.32 -8.36
N SER A 150 21.15 -16.14 -9.33
CA SER A 150 21.56 -17.54 -9.53
C SER A 150 22.45 -17.69 -10.75
#